data_AF-A0AAJ0PCF0-F1
#
_entry.id   AF-A0AAJ0PCF0-F1
#
_cell.length_a   1.000
_cell.length_b   1.000
_cell.length_c   1.000
_cell.angle_alpha   90.00
_cell.angle_beta   90.00
_cell.angle_gamma   90.00
#
_symmetry.space_group_name_H-M   'P 1'
#
loop_
_entity.id
_entity.type
_entity.pdbx_description
1 polymer ?
#
loop_
_entity_poly.entity_id
_entity_poly.type
_entity_poly.pdbx_seq_one_letter_code
_entity_poly.pdbx_strand_id
1 'polypeptide(L)'
;MKKSILLIRSISLLGLLVGLSFIVVAPKTIALHIAANNIVDSTGSKYMLLLEPALLIIVNEVSVFNLKRYRKNYHLTDAPIILVKEWYLISAAVVLLVVFGFLMYEQVTLR
;
A
#
# COMPACT_ATOMS: atom_id res chain seq x y z
N MET A 1 -1.55 -18.13 11.06
CA MET A 1 -2.15 -16.77 11.14
C MET A 1 -1.14 -15.67 11.49
N LYS A 2 -0.38 -15.76 12.60
CA LYS A 2 0.55 -14.68 13.03
C LYS A 2 1.53 -14.26 11.92
N LYS A 3 2.08 -15.23 11.19
CA LYS A 3 3.00 -14.99 10.05
C LYS A 3 2.35 -14.16 8.93
N SER A 4 1.18 -14.57 8.44
CA SER A 4 0.48 -13.88 7.34
C SER A 4 0.06 -12.46 7.73
N ILE A 5 -0.46 -12.27 8.95
CA ILE A 5 -0.81 -10.94 9.47
C ILE A 5 0.44 -10.07 9.62
N LEU A 6 1.52 -10.64 10.16
CA LEU A 6 2.79 -9.93 10.32
C LEU A 6 3.31 -9.46 8.96
N LEU A 7 3.32 -10.33 7.95
CA LEU A 7 3.75 -9.98 6.59
C LEU A 7 2.92 -8.83 6.01
N ILE A 8 1.59 -8.90 6.07
CA ILE A 8 0.71 -7.84 5.57
C ILE A 8 0.99 -6.51 6.30
N ARG A 9 1.17 -6.55 7.62
CA ARG A 9 1.49 -5.34 8.41
C ARG A 9 2.89 -4.80 8.14
N SER A 10 3.87 -5.67 7.89
CA SER A 10 5.21 -5.27 7.44
C SER A 10 5.16 -4.58 6.08
N ILE A 11 4.31 -5.04 5.16
CA ILE A 11 4.08 -4.37 3.86
C ILE A 11 3.48 -2.97 4.08
N SER A 12 2.48 -2.83 4.96
CA SER A 12 1.92 -1.51 5.32
C SER A 12 2.97 -0.57 5.90
N LEU A 13 3.81 -1.07 6.83
CA LEU A 13 4.90 -0.30 7.42
C LEU A 13 5.92 0.12 6.36
N LEU A 14 6.31 -0.79 5.47
CA LEU A 14 7.21 -0.50 4.37
C LEU A 14 6.62 0.58 3.45
N GLY A 15 5.33 0.50 3.10
CA GLY A 15 4.65 1.54 2.31
C GLY A 15 4.68 2.90 2.98
N LEU A 16 4.45 2.97 4.30
CA LEU A 16 4.57 4.21 5.07
C LEU A 16 6.01 4.76 5.02
N LEU A 17 7.02 3.91 5.21
CA LEU A 17 8.43 4.32 5.14
C LEU A 17 8.80 4.83 3.73
N VAL A 18 8.30 4.19 2.68
CA VAL A 18 8.48 4.63 1.30
C VAL A 18 7.84 6.01 1.10
N GLY A 19 6.59 6.22 1.52
CA GLY A 19 5.93 7.52 1.42
C GLY A 19 6.69 8.62 2.18
N LEU A 20 7.15 8.33 3.40
CA LEU A 20 8.00 9.26 4.16
C LEU A 20 9.32 9.57 3.43
N SER A 21 9.96 8.57 2.81
CA SER A 21 11.18 8.79 2.04
C SER A 21 10.96 9.71 0.83
N PHE A 22 9.83 9.56 0.12
CA PHE A 22 9.47 10.47 -0.97
C PHE A 22 9.22 11.90 -0.46
N ILE A 23 8.56 12.08 0.68
CA ILE A 23 8.30 13.41 1.26
C ILE A 23 9.59 14.17 1.62
N VAL A 24 10.65 13.44 2.01
CA VAL A 24 11.96 14.04 2.31
C VAL A 24 12.59 14.64 1.06
N VAL A 25 12.51 13.93 -0.08
CA VAL A 25 13.12 14.37 -1.34
C VAL A 25 12.18 15.22 -2.21
N ALA A 26 10.88 15.18 -1.95
CA ALA A 26 9.88 15.90 -2.72
C ALA A 26 9.95 17.42 -2.48
N PRO A 27 9.92 18.23 -3.55
CA PRO A 27 9.71 19.68 -3.46
C PRO A 27 8.36 20.05 -2.83
N LYS A 28 8.17 21.34 -2.54
CA LYS A 28 7.01 21.85 -1.76
C LYS A 28 5.64 21.41 -2.33
N THR A 29 5.49 21.45 -3.65
CA THR A 29 4.29 21.00 -4.37
C THR A 29 4.59 19.74 -5.16
N ILE A 30 3.62 18.87 -5.44
CA ILE A 30 3.73 17.67 -6.30
C ILE A 30 2.58 17.65 -7.31
N ALA A 31 2.72 16.90 -8.41
CA ALA A 31 1.60 16.67 -9.32
C ALA A 31 0.55 15.78 -8.64
N LEU A 32 -0.73 16.11 -8.80
CA LEU A 32 -1.85 15.31 -8.30
C LEU A 32 -2.68 14.71 -9.43
N HIS A 33 -2.70 15.38 -10.57
CA HIS A 33 -3.34 14.90 -11.78
C HIS A 33 -2.42 15.21 -12.96
N ILE A 34 -2.32 14.23 -13.85
CA ILE A 34 -1.53 14.30 -15.08
C ILE A 34 -2.53 14.03 -16.20
N ALA A 35 -2.79 15.05 -17.02
CA ALA A 35 -3.69 14.97 -18.15
C ALA A 35 -3.10 14.12 -19.28
N ALA A 36 -3.92 13.83 -20.29
CA ALA A 36 -3.43 13.25 -21.54
C ALA A 36 -2.30 14.14 -22.12
N ASN A 37 -1.18 13.51 -22.50
CA ASN A 37 0.09 14.12 -22.93
C ASN A 37 1.11 14.48 -21.82
N ASN A 38 1.02 13.87 -20.63
CA ASN A 38 1.97 14.08 -19.52
C ASN A 38 2.02 15.53 -19.00
N ILE A 39 0.94 16.29 -19.19
CA ILE A 39 0.84 17.67 -18.71
C ILE A 39 0.23 17.66 -17.33
N VAL A 40 0.92 18.22 -16.35
CA VAL A 40 0.40 18.44 -15.00
C VAL A 40 -0.61 19.58 -15.04
N ASP A 41 -1.86 19.30 -14.73
CA ASP A 41 -2.95 20.29 -14.66
C ASP A 41 -3.45 20.52 -13.22
N SER A 42 -2.97 19.72 -12.26
CA SER A 42 -3.25 19.89 -10.84
C SER A 42 -2.03 19.58 -9.99
N THR A 43 -1.78 20.44 -8.99
CA THR A 43 -0.69 20.27 -8.02
C THR A 43 -1.21 20.40 -6.59
N GLY A 44 -0.49 19.80 -5.65
CA GLY A 44 -0.83 19.86 -4.23
C GLY A 44 0.40 19.82 -3.34
N SER A 45 0.18 19.90 -2.03
CA SER A 45 1.26 19.80 -1.04
C SER A 45 1.94 18.43 -1.11
N LYS A 46 3.26 18.38 -0.90
CA LYS A 46 4.02 17.12 -0.83
C LYS A 46 3.52 16.13 0.22
N TYR A 47 2.80 16.59 1.24
CA TYR A 47 2.19 15.71 2.24
C TYR A 47 1.02 14.89 1.68
N MET A 48 0.51 15.21 0.49
CA MET A 48 -0.49 14.38 -0.20
C MET A 48 0.05 13.00 -0.59
N LEU A 49 1.38 12.82 -0.67
CA LEU A 49 2.03 11.50 -0.84
C LEU A 49 1.74 10.51 0.31
N LEU A 50 1.12 10.97 1.41
CA LEU A 50 0.67 10.08 2.48
C LEU A 50 -0.68 9.41 2.16
N LEU A 51 -1.36 9.83 1.09
CA LEU A 51 -2.63 9.24 0.69
C LEU A 51 -2.45 7.79 0.25
N GLU A 52 -1.44 7.52 -0.57
CA GLU A 52 -1.09 6.20 -1.08
C GLU A 52 -0.78 5.20 0.05
N PRO A 53 0.15 5.46 1.00
CA PRO A 53 0.37 4.55 2.12
C PRO A 53 -0.84 4.45 3.05
N ALA A 54 -1.65 5.50 3.22
CA ALA A 54 -2.89 5.42 3.99
C ALA A 54 -3.91 4.46 3.35
N LEU A 55 -4.09 4.54 2.02
CA LEU A 55 -4.93 3.60 1.28
C LEU A 55 -4.42 2.17 1.38
N LEU A 56 -3.10 1.95 1.28
CA LEU A 56 -2.49 0.63 1.45
C LEU A 56 -2.78 0.06 2.85
N ILE A 57 -2.64 0.88 3.91
CA ILE A 57 -2.96 0.48 5.28
C ILE A 57 -4.43 0.05 5.39
N ILE A 58 -5.36 0.83 4.85
CA ILE A 58 -6.80 0.52 4.89
C ILE A 58 -7.08 -0.82 4.21
N VAL A 59 -6.59 -1.02 2.98
CA VAL A 59 -6.78 -2.27 2.21
C VAL A 59 -6.16 -3.47 2.95
N ASN A 60 -4.99 -3.27 3.55
CA ASN A 60 -4.30 -4.32 4.30
C ASN A 60 -5.01 -4.70 5.59
N GLU A 61 -5.57 -3.75 6.34
CA GLU A 61 -6.36 -4.07 7.55
C GLU A 61 -7.70 -4.74 7.19
N VAL A 62 -8.34 -4.34 6.09
CA VAL A 62 -9.50 -5.08 5.53
C VAL A 62 -9.10 -6.52 5.17
N SER A 63 -7.93 -6.72 4.56
CA SER A 63 -7.41 -8.04 4.23
C SER A 63 -7.15 -8.89 5.48
N VAL A 64 -6.54 -8.31 6.52
CA VAL A 64 -6.33 -8.97 7.82
C VAL A 64 -7.66 -9.36 8.47
N PHE A 65 -8.66 -8.48 8.44
CA PHE A 65 -10.00 -8.80 8.94
C PHE A 65 -10.62 -10.00 8.20
N ASN A 66 -10.55 -10.00 6.86
CA ASN A 66 -11.03 -11.09 6.03
C ASN A 66 -10.31 -12.42 6.32
N LEU A 67 -8.99 -12.38 6.56
CA LEU A 67 -8.22 -13.58 6.91
C LEU A 67 -8.61 -14.16 8.27
N LYS A 68 -8.78 -13.31 9.28
CA LYS A 68 -9.25 -13.74 10.61
C LYS A 68 -10.63 -14.38 10.50
N ARG A 69 -11.55 -13.75 9.78
CA ARG A 69 -12.91 -14.26 9.56
C ARG A 69 -12.89 -15.60 8.81
N TYR A 70 -12.08 -15.70 7.75
CA TYR A 70 -11.95 -16.92 6.97
C TYR A 70 -11.45 -18.09 7.83
N ARG A 71 -10.33 -17.94 8.54
CA ARG A 71 -9.82 -19.04 9.38
C ARG A 71 -10.78 -19.45 10.48
N LYS A 72 -11.50 -18.50 11.08
CA LYS A 72 -12.52 -18.79 12.10
C LYS A 72 -13.66 -19.63 11.52
N ASN A 73 -14.19 -19.24 10.35
CA ASN A 73 -15.32 -19.91 9.72
C ASN A 73 -15.02 -21.35 9.26
N TYR A 74 -13.76 -21.64 8.94
CA TYR A 74 -13.34 -22.96 8.45
C TYR A 74 -12.55 -23.77 9.50
N HIS A 75 -12.51 -23.32 10.76
CA HIS A 75 -11.76 -23.97 11.85
C HIS A 75 -10.26 -24.20 11.52
N LEU A 76 -9.65 -23.28 10.77
CA LEU A 76 -8.24 -23.33 10.34
C LEU A 76 -7.32 -22.46 11.22
N THR A 77 -7.76 -22.17 12.45
CA THR A 77 -7.03 -21.30 13.39
C THR A 77 -5.68 -21.87 13.79
N ASP A 78 -5.61 -23.19 13.95
CA ASP A 78 -4.42 -23.89 14.46
C ASP A 78 -3.46 -24.33 13.36
N ALA A 79 -3.85 -24.16 12.09
CA ALA A 79 -2.99 -24.49 10.95
C ALA A 79 -1.69 -23.65 10.99
N PRO A 80 -0.51 -24.28 11.14
CA PRO A 80 0.76 -23.58 11.32
C PRO A 80 1.34 -23.00 10.01
N ILE A 81 0.72 -23.33 8.88
CA ILE A 81 1.11 -22.92 7.54
C ILE A 81 0.38 -21.66 7.07
N ILE A 82 0.95 -20.97 6.08
CA ILE A 82 0.28 -19.90 5.34
C ILE A 82 -0.59 -20.56 4.27
N LEU A 83 -1.87 -20.20 4.22
CA LEU A 83 -2.82 -20.77 3.27
C LEU A 83 -2.69 -20.11 1.89
N VAL A 84 -3.08 -20.81 0.83
CA VAL A 84 -3.06 -20.27 -0.54
C VAL A 84 -3.84 -18.95 -0.65
N LYS A 85 -5.01 -18.86 0.00
CA LYS A 85 -5.80 -17.62 0.09
C LYS A 85 -5.05 -16.47 0.76
N GLU A 86 -4.22 -16.76 1.77
CA GLU A 86 -3.39 -15.76 2.43
C GLU A 86 -2.27 -15.27 1.51
N TRP A 87 -1.68 -16.18 0.73
CA TRP A 87 -0.69 -15.81 -0.28
C TRP A 87 -1.27 -14.86 -1.32
N TYR A 88 -2.48 -15.09 -1.82
CA TYR A 88 -3.12 -14.17 -2.76
C TYR A 88 -3.24 -12.74 -2.19
N LEU A 89 -3.64 -12.60 -0.92
CA LEU A 89 -3.75 -11.28 -0.29
C LEU A 89 -2.38 -10.64 -0.02
N ILE A 90 -1.38 -11.43 0.38
CA ILE A 90 0.00 -10.95 0.53
C ILE A 90 0.54 -10.46 -0.81
N SER A 91 0.36 -11.23 -1.89
CA SER A 91 0.76 -10.84 -3.24
C SER A 91 0.05 -9.58 -3.71
N ALA A 92 -1.26 -9.45 -3.47
CA ALA A 92 -2.00 -8.23 -3.80
C ALA A 92 -1.46 -7.01 -3.05
N ALA A 93 -1.12 -7.15 -1.76
CA ALA A 93 -0.52 -6.09 -0.97
C ALA A 93 0.86 -5.66 -1.51
N VAL A 94 1.68 -6.62 -1.97
CA VAL A 94 2.96 -6.34 -2.64
C VAL A 94 2.76 -5.60 -3.96
N VAL A 95 1.81 -6.03 -4.79
CA VAL A 95 1.49 -5.35 -6.06
C VAL A 95 1.04 -3.91 -5.80
N LEU A 96 0.14 -3.69 -4.83
CA LEU A 96 -0.30 -2.35 -4.46
C LEU A 96 0.85 -1.48 -3.97
N LEU A 97 1.75 -2.02 -3.14
CA LEU A 97 2.94 -1.30 -2.70
C LEU A 97 3.79 -0.83 -3.89
N VAL A 98 4.03 -1.69 -4.88
CA VAL A 98 4.82 -1.34 -6.06
C VAL A 98 4.11 -0.29 -6.91
N VAL A 99 2.82 -0.47 -7.17
CA VAL A 99 2.01 0.48 -7.96
C VAL A 99 1.97 1.84 -7.28
N PHE A 100 1.73 1.90 -5.98
CA PHE A 100 1.72 3.14 -5.22
C PHE A 100 3.11 3.80 -5.15
N GLY A 101 4.16 3.00 -5.01
CA GLY A 101 5.54 3.50 -5.11
C GLY A 101 5.83 4.16 -6.46
N PHE A 102 5.37 3.54 -7.55
CA PHE A 102 5.50 4.10 -8.89
C PHE A 102 4.68 5.38 -9.07
N LEU A 103 3.43 5.41 -8.58
CA LEU A 103 2.60 6.63 -8.62
C LEU A 103 3.26 7.79 -7.87
N MET A 104 3.77 7.55 -6.66
CA MET A 104 4.51 8.57 -5.90
C MET A 104 5.75 9.06 -6.64
N TYR A 105 6.46 8.16 -7.32
CA TYR A 105 7.61 8.53 -8.16
C TYR A 105 7.19 9.47 -9.30
N GLU A 106 6.13 9.13 -10.04
CA GLU A 106 5.59 9.97 -11.12
C GLU A 106 5.12 11.33 -10.59
N GLN A 107 4.39 11.38 -9.47
CA GLN A 107 3.93 12.63 -8.86
C GLN A 107 5.08 13.57 -8.42
N VAL A 108 6.23 12.99 -8.06
CA VAL A 108 7.43 13.73 -7.67
C VAL A 108 8.26 14.16 -8.87
N THR A 109 8.29 13.37 -9.95
CA THR A 109 9.19 13.59 -11.10
C THR A 109 8.52 14.33 -12.26
N LEU A 110 7.27 14.01 -12.58
CA LEU A 110 6.47 14.74 -13.55
C LEU A 110 5.94 16.00 -12.87
N ARG A 111 6.60 17.12 -13.16
CA ARG A 111 6.28 18.46 -12.68
C ARG A 111 6.30 19.42 -13.85
#